data_AF-A0A965TDT8-F1
#
_entry.id   AF-A0A965TDT8-F1
#
_cell.length_a   1.000
_cell.length_b   1.000
_cell.length_c   1.000
_cell.angle_alpha   90.00
_cell.angle_beta   90.00
_cell.angle_gamma   90.00
#
_symmetry.space_group_name_H-M   'P 1'
#
loop_
_entity.id
_entity.type
_entity.pdbx_description
1 polymer ?
#
loop_
_entity_poly.entity_id
_entity_poly.type
_entity_poly.pdbx_seq_one_letter_code
_entity_poly.pdbx_strand_id
1 'polypeptide(L)'
;MDSKKPKRLFFNINHKIFYIVSIVVFLLLSALAVNMAWLRTSREARRQALVISDTIALTLNIDLLKDLTLSSDDLQNYNYIVLKSKFEKLVEANENIRFVYLFKLEGDNLLFAVDSEPITSLDYSPPGQEYTEATDAYIEDFKKGISFVTSATTDRWGTWITTVSPIKD
;
A
#
# COMPACT_ATOMS: atom_id res chain seq x y z
N MET A 1 38.67 52.29 -47.73
CA MET A 1 38.70 52.88 -46.38
C MET A 1 37.55 52.30 -45.58
N ASP A 2 37.85 52.00 -44.34
CA ASP A 2 37.24 50.96 -43.53
C ASP A 2 36.02 51.46 -42.72
N SER A 3 35.16 50.48 -42.40
CA SER A 3 34.62 50.25 -41.05
C SER A 3 33.15 50.58 -40.73
N LYS A 4 32.49 49.50 -40.27
CA LYS A 4 31.55 49.36 -39.14
C LYS A 4 30.04 49.61 -39.37
N LYS A 5 29.36 48.51 -39.71
CA LYS A 5 27.95 48.27 -39.33
C LYS A 5 27.86 47.89 -37.84
N PRO A 6 27.10 48.59 -36.98
CA PRO A 6 26.93 48.18 -35.59
C PRO A 6 25.64 47.37 -35.34
N LYS A 7 25.77 46.41 -34.41
CA LYS A 7 24.76 45.92 -33.44
C LYS A 7 23.49 45.23 -33.97
N ARG A 8 23.61 44.03 -34.54
CA ARG A 8 22.51 43.02 -34.55
C ARG A 8 22.68 41.87 -33.56
N LEU A 9 23.84 41.76 -32.90
CA LEU A 9 24.13 40.66 -31.97
C LEU A 9 23.38 40.76 -30.62
N PHE A 10 23.19 41.97 -30.09
CA PHE A 10 22.64 42.16 -28.74
C PHE A 10 21.13 41.86 -28.61
N PHE A 11 20.34 42.08 -29.67
CA PHE A 11 18.89 41.85 -29.65
C PHE A 11 18.54 40.35 -29.60
N ASN A 12 19.30 39.51 -30.34
CA ASN A 12 19.09 38.05 -30.35
C ASN A 12 19.48 37.36 -29.05
N ILE A 13 20.46 37.89 -28.29
CA ILE A 13 20.90 37.30 -27.02
C ILE A 13 19.81 37.47 -25.96
N ASN A 14 19.15 38.63 -25.89
CA ASN A 14 18.08 38.89 -24.94
C ASN A 14 16.84 38.02 -25.19
N HIS A 15 16.47 37.80 -26.46
CA HIS A 15 15.37 36.89 -26.79
C HIS A 15 15.71 35.42 -26.48
N LYS A 16 16.95 34.98 -26.76
CA LYS A 16 17.39 33.62 -26.39
C LYS A 16 17.38 33.42 -24.88
N ILE A 17 17.88 34.37 -24.10
CA ILE A 17 17.84 34.33 -22.63
C ILE A 17 16.38 34.30 -22.15
N PHE A 18 15.51 35.14 -22.71
CA PHE A 18 14.08 35.15 -22.38
C PHE A 18 13.40 33.80 -22.65
N TYR A 19 13.67 33.16 -23.80
CA TYR A 19 13.15 31.82 -24.11
C TYR A 19 13.68 30.76 -23.15
N ILE A 20 14.98 30.78 -22.83
CA ILE A 20 15.59 29.85 -21.87
C ILE A 20 14.94 30.02 -20.49
N VAL A 21 14.81 31.25 -20.00
CA VAL A 21 14.16 31.54 -18.72
C VAL A 21 12.71 31.07 -18.72
N SER A 22 11.97 31.32 -19.81
CA SER A 22 10.58 30.88 -19.94
C SER A 22 10.44 29.35 -19.91
N ILE A 23 11.36 28.63 -20.57
CA ILE A 23 11.41 27.16 -20.54
C ILE A 23 11.72 26.66 -19.13
N VAL A 24 12.71 27.26 -18.46
CA VAL A 24 13.06 26.87 -17.08
C VAL A 24 11.88 27.11 -16.14
N VAL A 25 11.22 28.27 -16.23
CA VAL A 25 10.01 28.57 -15.43
C VAL A 25 8.90 27.57 -15.73
N PHE A 26 8.65 27.25 -17.00
CA PHE A 26 7.65 26.26 -17.38
C PHE A 26 7.96 24.87 -16.81
N LEU A 27 9.23 24.42 -16.85
CA LEU A 27 9.65 23.16 -16.27
C LEU A 27 9.49 23.13 -14.76
N LEU A 28 9.83 24.23 -14.06
CA LEU A 28 9.65 24.35 -12.62
C LEU A 28 8.17 24.31 -12.22
N LEU A 29 7.31 25.04 -12.94
CA LEU A 29 5.86 25.03 -12.70
C LEU A 29 5.25 23.65 -13.00
N SER A 30 5.72 22.98 -14.05
CA SER A 30 5.27 21.63 -14.41
C SER A 30 5.70 20.62 -13.33
N ALA A 31 6.95 20.67 -12.87
CA ALA A 31 7.44 19.81 -11.81
C ALA A 31 6.67 20.02 -10.49
N LEU A 32 6.36 21.29 -10.15
CA LEU A 32 5.55 21.62 -8.99
C LEU A 32 4.11 21.07 -9.13
N ALA A 33 3.49 21.24 -10.29
CA ALA A 33 2.15 20.72 -10.56
C ALA A 33 2.08 19.19 -10.45
N VAL A 34 3.05 18.48 -11.05
CA VAL A 34 3.18 17.02 -10.96
C VAL A 34 3.38 16.58 -9.51
N ASN A 35 4.26 17.26 -8.76
CA ASN A 35 4.48 16.94 -7.35
C ASN A 35 3.22 17.13 -6.50
N MET A 36 2.47 18.22 -6.71
CA MET A 36 1.20 18.45 -6.01
C MET A 36 0.14 17.41 -6.38
N ALA A 37 0.03 17.05 -7.67
CA ALA A 37 -0.88 16.02 -8.14
C ALA A 37 -0.53 14.65 -7.54
N TRP A 38 0.76 14.31 -7.49
CA TRP A 38 1.27 13.09 -6.85
C TRP A 38 0.90 13.05 -5.36
N LEU A 39 1.22 14.10 -4.60
CA LEU A 39 0.91 14.15 -3.16
C LEU A 39 -0.59 14.08 -2.87
N ARG A 40 -1.44 14.67 -3.72
CA ARG A 40 -2.89 14.56 -3.58
C ARG A 40 -3.37 13.15 -3.86
N THR A 41 -2.96 12.57 -4.99
CA THR A 41 -3.38 11.23 -5.42
C THR A 41 -2.91 10.17 -4.44
N SER A 42 -1.66 10.23 -3.98
CA SER A 42 -1.12 9.28 -3.00
C SER A 42 -1.82 9.36 -1.65
N ARG A 43 -2.20 10.56 -1.19
CA ARG A 43 -2.98 10.69 0.05
C ARG A 43 -4.39 10.14 -0.10
N GLU A 44 -5.04 10.39 -1.22
CA GLU A 44 -6.38 9.89 -1.49
C GLU A 44 -6.40 8.36 -1.62
N ALA A 45 -5.44 7.78 -2.35
CA ALA A 45 -5.29 6.34 -2.46
C ALA A 45 -5.09 5.66 -1.09
N ARG A 46 -4.24 6.23 -0.22
CA ARG A 46 -4.05 5.73 1.15
C ARG A 46 -5.33 5.82 1.98
N ARG A 47 -6.07 6.93 1.87
CA ARG A 47 -7.35 7.11 2.56
C ARG A 47 -8.38 6.10 2.09
N GLN A 48 -8.51 5.89 0.79
CA GLN A 48 -9.43 4.92 0.21
C GLN A 48 -9.08 3.48 0.61
N ALA A 49 -7.80 3.12 0.56
CA ALA A 49 -7.35 1.80 1.01
C ALA A 49 -7.69 1.55 2.48
N LEU A 50 -7.52 2.55 3.35
CA LEU A 50 -7.88 2.43 4.76
C LEU A 50 -9.40 2.28 4.96
N VAL A 51 -10.22 3.04 4.22
CA VAL A 51 -11.68 2.90 4.24
C VAL A 51 -12.12 1.51 3.78
N ILE A 52 -11.49 0.96 2.74
CA ILE A 52 -11.75 -0.41 2.28
C ILE A 52 -11.40 -1.42 3.36
N SER A 53 -10.22 -1.31 3.96
CA SER A 53 -9.76 -2.18 5.05
C SER A 53 -10.69 -2.14 6.26
N ASP A 54 -11.09 -0.94 6.70
CA ASP A 54 -12.04 -0.76 7.80
C ASP A 54 -13.41 -1.37 7.46
N THR A 55 -13.89 -1.18 6.24
CA THR A 55 -15.16 -1.74 5.78
C THR A 55 -15.10 -3.27 5.77
N ILE A 56 -14.02 -3.86 5.27
CA ILE A 56 -13.82 -5.32 5.29
C ILE A 56 -13.83 -5.83 6.73
N ALA A 57 -13.06 -5.19 7.62
CA ALA A 57 -12.98 -5.57 9.04
C ALA A 57 -14.36 -5.56 9.72
N LEU A 58 -15.19 -4.55 9.47
CA LEU A 58 -16.56 -4.47 10.00
C LEU A 58 -17.50 -5.56 9.48
N THR A 59 -17.19 -6.16 8.32
CA THR A 59 -18.03 -7.24 7.75
C THR A 59 -17.65 -8.63 8.25
N LEU A 60 -16.57 -8.77 9.01
CA LEU A 60 -16.12 -10.06 9.50
C LEU A 60 -16.93 -10.47 10.73
N ASN A 61 -17.49 -11.66 10.68
CA ASN A 61 -18.14 -12.26 11.82
C ASN A 61 -17.07 -12.82 12.77
N ILE A 62 -16.96 -12.25 13.97
CA ILE A 62 -16.03 -12.67 15.01
C ILE A 62 -16.21 -14.14 15.42
N ASP A 63 -17.42 -14.69 15.31
CA ASP A 63 -17.66 -16.09 15.64
C ASP A 63 -16.86 -17.05 14.74
N LEU A 64 -16.55 -16.65 13.50
CA LEU A 64 -15.71 -17.43 12.60
C LEU A 64 -14.24 -17.46 13.04
N LEU A 65 -13.82 -16.57 13.94
CA LEU A 65 -12.44 -16.46 14.40
C LEU A 65 -12.16 -17.29 15.65
N LYS A 66 -13.19 -17.60 16.45
CA LYS A 66 -13.05 -18.18 17.80
C LYS A 66 -12.40 -19.57 17.82
N ASP A 67 -12.66 -20.35 16.77
CA ASP A 67 -12.22 -21.76 16.68
C ASP A 67 -10.95 -21.94 15.84
N LEU A 68 -10.32 -20.84 15.39
CA LEU A 68 -9.07 -20.93 14.63
C LEU A 68 -7.90 -21.21 15.59
N THR A 69 -7.17 -22.27 15.28
CA THR A 69 -6.04 -22.77 16.08
C THR A 69 -4.69 -22.19 15.67
N LEU A 70 -4.63 -21.49 14.52
CA LEU A 70 -3.40 -21.06 13.87
C LEU A 70 -2.47 -22.24 13.56
N SER A 71 -3.03 -23.32 13.03
CA SER A 71 -2.25 -24.51 12.69
C SER A 71 -2.76 -25.17 11.41
N SER A 72 -2.04 -26.18 10.94
CA SER A 72 -2.48 -26.98 9.79
C SER A 72 -3.85 -27.65 9.98
N ASP A 73 -4.30 -27.82 11.22
CA ASP A 73 -5.61 -28.39 11.52
C ASP A 73 -6.75 -27.47 11.05
N ASP A 74 -6.51 -26.16 10.97
CA ASP A 74 -7.47 -25.19 10.44
C ASP A 74 -7.82 -25.43 8.97
N LEU A 75 -6.97 -26.14 8.20
CA LEU A 75 -7.26 -26.47 6.80
C LEU A 75 -8.51 -27.33 6.62
N GLN A 76 -8.92 -28.06 7.67
CA GLN A 76 -10.17 -28.84 7.71
C GLN A 76 -11.29 -28.14 8.51
N ASN A 77 -11.00 -26.98 9.09
CA ASN A 77 -11.96 -26.22 9.88
C ASN A 77 -12.94 -25.48 8.96
N TYR A 78 -14.24 -25.68 9.19
CA TYR A 78 -15.31 -25.02 8.43
C TYR A 78 -15.19 -23.49 8.44
N ASN A 79 -14.87 -22.90 9.60
CA ASN A 79 -14.76 -21.44 9.73
C ASN A 79 -13.58 -20.89 8.93
N TYR A 80 -12.44 -21.59 8.95
CA TYR A 80 -11.28 -21.25 8.12
C TYR A 80 -11.64 -21.27 6.64
N ILE A 81 -12.28 -22.35 6.16
CA ILE A 81 -12.66 -22.51 4.74
C ILE A 81 -13.61 -21.38 4.30
N VAL A 82 -14.58 -21.00 5.14
CA VAL A 82 -15.49 -19.88 4.87
C VAL A 82 -14.75 -18.54 4.76
N LEU A 83 -13.84 -18.25 5.69
CA LEU A 83 -13.03 -17.03 5.68
C LEU A 83 -12.11 -16.98 4.48
N LYS A 84 -11.43 -18.11 4.19
CA LYS A 84 -10.52 -18.28 3.06
C LYS A 84 -11.22 -17.96 1.73
N SER A 85 -12.38 -18.57 1.50
CA SER A 85 -13.18 -18.30 0.29
C SER A 85 -13.68 -16.86 0.23
N LYS A 86 -13.98 -16.23 1.37
CA LYS A 86 -14.35 -14.81 1.41
C LYS A 86 -13.18 -13.91 0.99
N PHE A 87 -11.96 -14.21 1.44
CA PHE A 87 -10.76 -13.42 1.13
C PHE A 87 -10.33 -13.58 -0.32
N GLU A 88 -10.37 -14.79 -0.86
CA GLU A 88 -10.17 -15.05 -2.30
C GLU A 88 -11.11 -14.20 -3.15
N LYS A 89 -12.42 -14.23 -2.84
CA LYS A 89 -13.43 -13.43 -3.56
C LYS A 89 -13.25 -11.92 -3.42
N LEU A 90 -12.72 -11.45 -2.30
CA LEU A 90 -12.43 -10.02 -2.11
C LEU A 90 -11.31 -9.55 -3.05
N VAL A 91 -10.28 -10.36 -3.23
CA VAL A 91 -9.19 -10.09 -4.18
C VAL A 91 -9.69 -10.22 -5.62
N GLU A 92 -10.48 -11.25 -5.94
CA GLU A 92 -11.08 -11.41 -7.27
C GLU A 92 -11.98 -10.23 -7.67
N ALA A 93 -12.71 -9.65 -6.72
CA ALA A 93 -13.63 -8.55 -6.97
C ALA A 93 -12.96 -7.17 -7.03
N ASN A 94 -11.70 -7.04 -6.60
CA ASN A 94 -11.01 -5.75 -6.53
C ASN A 94 -9.57 -5.83 -7.02
N GLU A 95 -9.36 -5.42 -8.27
CA GLU A 95 -8.05 -5.42 -8.95
C GLU A 95 -6.98 -4.56 -8.26
N ASN A 96 -7.37 -3.65 -7.36
CA ASN A 96 -6.42 -2.82 -6.61
C ASN A 96 -5.88 -3.50 -5.34
N ILE A 97 -6.40 -4.67 -4.97
CA ILE A 97 -5.97 -5.43 -3.80
C ILE A 97 -5.21 -6.66 -4.28
N ARG A 98 -3.93 -6.78 -3.93
CA ARG A 98 -3.14 -7.99 -4.23
C ARG A 98 -3.39 -9.11 -3.23
N PHE A 99 -3.50 -8.76 -1.94
CA PHE A 99 -3.66 -9.70 -0.84
C PHE A 99 -4.67 -9.19 0.18
N VAL A 100 -5.42 -10.11 0.77
CA VAL A 100 -6.18 -9.90 2.01
C VAL A 100 -5.73 -10.96 3.00
N TYR A 101 -5.40 -10.53 4.22
CA TYR A 101 -5.00 -11.46 5.27
C TYR A 101 -5.46 -11.01 6.64
N LEU A 102 -5.52 -11.98 7.54
CA LEU A 102 -5.85 -11.84 8.94
C LEU A 102 -4.62 -12.17 9.76
N PHE A 103 -4.25 -11.26 10.65
CA PHE A 103 -3.21 -11.50 11.65
C PHE A 103 -3.83 -11.78 13.02
N LYS A 104 -3.16 -12.63 13.78
CA LYS A 104 -3.31 -12.75 15.23
C LYS A 104 -1.97 -12.46 15.88
N LEU A 105 -1.98 -11.63 16.92
CA LEU A 105 -0.80 -11.34 17.71
C LEU A 105 -0.75 -12.32 18.89
N GLU A 106 0.33 -13.10 18.98
CA GLU A 106 0.60 -13.99 20.12
C GLU A 106 1.93 -13.58 20.77
N GLY A 107 1.84 -12.95 21.95
CA GLY A 107 2.99 -12.27 22.54
C GLY A 107 3.44 -11.09 21.68
N ASP A 108 4.63 -11.20 21.11
CA ASP A 108 5.21 -10.22 20.17
C ASP A 108 5.21 -10.72 18.72
N ASN A 109 4.70 -11.93 18.46
CA ASN A 109 4.74 -12.55 17.15
C ASN A 109 3.42 -12.32 16.40
N LEU A 110 3.51 -11.76 15.20
CA LEU A 110 2.37 -11.66 14.28
C LEU A 110 2.26 -12.94 13.46
N LEU A 111 1.15 -13.64 13.60
CA LEU A 111 0.89 -14.91 12.94
C LEU A 111 -0.23 -14.75 11.91
N PHE A 112 -0.03 -15.26 10.70
CA PHE A 112 -1.10 -15.34 9.70
C PHE A 112 -2.15 -16.35 10.17
N ALA A 113 -3.39 -15.91 10.26
CA ALA A 113 -4.53 -16.77 10.54
C ALA A 113 -5.19 -17.27 9.25
N VAL A 114 -5.43 -16.35 8.31
CA VAL A 114 -6.04 -16.62 7.00
C VAL A 114 -5.43 -15.63 6.01
N ASP A 115 -5.07 -16.08 4.82
CA ASP A 115 -4.67 -15.23 3.69
C ASP A 115 -5.60 -15.45 2.48
N SER A 116 -5.42 -14.68 1.40
CA SER A 116 -6.26 -14.76 0.20
C SER A 116 -5.69 -15.64 -0.91
N GLU A 117 -4.45 -16.11 -0.81
CA GLU A 117 -3.81 -16.85 -1.90
C GLU A 117 -4.29 -18.30 -1.98
N PRO A 118 -4.52 -18.89 -3.16
CA PRO A 118 -4.78 -20.32 -3.24
C PRO A 118 -3.70 -21.14 -2.52
N ILE A 119 -4.06 -22.24 -1.87
CA ILE A 119 -3.10 -23.09 -1.11
C ILE A 119 -1.95 -23.60 -1.98
N THR A 120 -2.16 -23.66 -3.30
CA THR A 120 -1.13 -24.03 -4.29
C THR A 120 -0.23 -22.89 -4.74
N SER A 121 -0.50 -21.65 -4.30
CA SER A 121 0.29 -20.46 -4.64
C SER A 121 1.64 -20.50 -3.95
N LEU A 122 2.68 -20.00 -4.63
CA LEU A 122 3.99 -19.79 -4.02
C LEU A 122 3.95 -18.67 -2.97
N ASP A 123 2.97 -17.77 -3.07
CA ASP A 123 2.77 -16.66 -2.15
C ASP A 123 1.86 -17.03 -0.97
N TYR A 124 1.41 -18.28 -0.87
CA TYR A 124 0.51 -18.74 0.19
C TYR A 124 1.15 -18.65 1.58
N SER A 125 0.41 -18.06 2.51
CA SER A 125 0.78 -17.97 3.94
C SER A 125 -0.09 -18.91 4.78
N PRO A 126 0.37 -20.13 5.10
CA PRO A 126 -0.35 -21.06 5.95
C PRO A 126 -0.72 -20.49 7.33
N PRO A 127 -1.80 -21.02 7.96
CA PRO A 127 -2.17 -20.68 9.33
C PRO A 127 -1.02 -20.94 10.29
N GLY A 128 -0.77 -19.97 11.17
CA GLY A 128 0.32 -20.01 12.16
C GLY A 128 1.68 -19.59 11.61
N GLN A 129 1.80 -19.26 10.32
CA GLN A 129 3.07 -18.73 9.82
C GLN A 129 3.38 -17.38 10.47
N GLU A 130 4.59 -17.25 11.01
CA GLU A 130 5.07 -16.00 11.58
C GLU A 130 5.46 -14.99 10.49
N TYR A 131 5.03 -13.75 10.68
CA TYR A 131 5.45 -12.59 9.89
C TYR A 131 6.69 -11.93 10.50
N THR A 132 7.83 -12.58 10.30
CA THR A 132 9.13 -12.16 10.87
C THR A 132 9.64 -10.81 10.35
N GLU A 133 9.11 -10.32 9.23
CA GLU A 133 9.47 -9.06 8.60
C GLU A 133 8.74 -7.85 9.20
N ALA A 134 7.80 -8.09 10.13
CA ALA A 134 7.16 -7.01 10.89
C ALA A 134 8.21 -6.24 11.69
N THR A 135 8.27 -4.92 11.46
CA THR A 135 9.12 -4.05 12.26
C THR A 135 8.51 -3.80 13.65
N ASP A 136 9.34 -3.40 14.61
CA ASP A 136 8.86 -3.02 15.95
C ASP A 136 7.74 -1.96 15.87
N ALA A 137 7.89 -0.97 14.98
CA ALA A 137 6.87 0.05 14.75
C ALA A 137 5.54 -0.53 14.25
N TYR A 138 5.58 -1.55 13.38
CA TYR A 138 4.38 -2.24 12.91
C TYR A 138 3.69 -2.97 14.08
N ILE A 139 4.46 -3.69 14.90
CA ILE A 139 3.94 -4.42 16.06
C ILE A 139 3.35 -3.44 17.09
N GLU A 140 4.01 -2.31 17.35
CA GLU A 140 3.49 -1.25 18.22
C GLU A 140 2.17 -0.68 17.72
N ASP A 141 2.07 -0.36 16.43
CA ASP A 141 0.84 0.16 15.83
C ASP A 141 -0.29 -0.89 15.85
N PHE A 142 0.05 -2.17 15.63
CA PHE A 142 -0.88 -3.29 15.79
C PHE A 142 -1.42 -3.37 17.22
N LYS A 143 -0.54 -3.31 18.23
CA LYS A 143 -0.91 -3.34 19.65
C LYS A 143 -1.79 -2.18 20.09
N LYS A 144 -1.69 -1.01 19.43
CA LYS A 144 -2.57 0.14 19.70
C LYS A 144 -4.03 -0.14 19.30
N GLY A 145 -4.30 -1.15 18.48
CA GLY A 145 -5.67 -1.51 18.06
C GLY A 145 -6.36 -0.40 17.27
N ILE A 146 -5.59 0.34 16.47
CA ILE A 146 -6.05 1.40 15.57
C ILE A 146 -5.77 1.01 14.13
N SER A 147 -6.54 1.56 13.18
CA SER A 147 -6.27 1.33 11.76
C SER A 147 -5.07 2.16 11.31
N PHE A 148 -4.18 1.58 10.50
CA PHE A 148 -2.99 2.25 9.99
C PHE A 148 -2.61 1.82 8.57
N VAL A 149 -1.74 2.61 7.94
CA VAL A 149 -1.22 2.35 6.58
C VAL A 149 0.31 2.41 6.60
N THR A 150 0.97 1.32 6.20
CA THR A 150 2.43 1.25 6.16
C THR A 150 3.02 2.09 5.02
N SER A 151 4.27 2.56 5.14
CA SER A 151 5.04 2.93 3.95
C SER A 151 5.26 1.71 3.05
N ALA A 152 5.79 1.91 1.84
CA ALA A 152 6.24 0.78 1.04
C ALA A 152 7.29 -0.02 1.83
N THR A 153 6.98 -1.27 2.14
CA THR A 153 7.82 -2.19 2.91
C THR A 153 8.06 -3.44 2.08
N THR A 154 9.28 -3.98 2.12
CA THR A 154 9.63 -5.20 1.39
C THR A 154 9.64 -6.39 2.34
N ASP A 155 8.95 -7.47 1.94
CA ASP A 155 8.89 -8.76 2.63
C ASP A 155 9.16 -9.91 1.64
N ARG A 156 8.95 -11.16 2.08
CA ARG A 156 9.14 -12.35 1.24
C ARG A 156 8.17 -12.47 0.05
N TRP A 157 7.11 -11.68 0.01
CA TRP A 157 6.13 -11.68 -1.09
C TRP A 157 6.34 -10.51 -2.05
N GLY A 158 7.09 -9.48 -1.70
CA GLY A 158 7.39 -8.34 -2.58
C GLY A 158 7.48 -7.02 -1.84
N THR A 159 7.12 -5.92 -2.50
CA THR A 159 7.08 -4.58 -1.89
C THR A 159 5.65 -4.07 -1.85
N TRP A 160 5.14 -3.80 -0.64
CA TRP A 160 3.74 -3.55 -0.40
C TRP A 160 3.49 -2.29 0.42
N ILE A 161 2.36 -1.64 0.14
CA ILE A 161 1.71 -0.71 1.05
C ILE A 161 0.53 -1.47 1.65
N THR A 162 0.59 -1.72 2.95
CA THR A 162 -0.41 -2.49 3.68
C THR A 162 -1.31 -1.56 4.46
N THR A 163 -2.61 -1.83 4.43
CA THR A 163 -3.58 -1.25 5.35
C THR A 163 -4.00 -2.29 6.36
N VAL A 164 -3.95 -1.95 7.64
CA VAL A 164 -4.30 -2.84 8.73
C VAL A 164 -5.44 -2.20 9.50
N SER A 165 -6.50 -2.96 9.73
CA SER A 165 -7.66 -2.53 10.50
C SER A 165 -7.95 -3.55 11.61
N PRO A 166 -8.19 -3.11 12.85
CA PRO A 166 -8.52 -3.99 13.95
C PRO A 166 -9.92 -4.59 13.74
N ILE A 167 -10.07 -5.87 14.07
CA ILE A 167 -11.38 -6.50 14.19
C ILE A 167 -11.85 -6.29 15.62
N LYS A 168 -13.02 -5.67 15.78
CA LYS A 168 -13.63 -5.32 17.08
C LYS A 168 -14.99 -5.99 17.19
N ASP A 169 -15.34 -6.38 18.42
CA ASP A 169 -16.67 -6.86 18.81
C ASP A 169 -17.65 -5.68 18.97
#